data_AF-A0A4R5DAP9-F1
#
_entry.id   AF-A0A4R5DAP9-F1
#
_cell.length_a   1.000
_cell.length_b   1.000
_cell.length_c   1.000
_cell.angle_alpha   90.00
_cell.angle_beta   90.00
_cell.angle_gamma   90.00
#
_symmetry.space_group_name_H-M   'P 1'
#
loop_
_entity.id
_entity.type
_entity.pdbx_description
1 polymer ?
#
loop_
_entity_poly.entity_id
_entity_poly.type
_entity_poly.pdbx_seq_one_letter_code
_entity_poly.pdbx_strand_id
1 'polypeptide(L)'
;MKNICSVLILIICVFCLSCKKKRKTDPEPITPDIYLAGGSRSVNGVYTAQYWKNNKVVELVTSPYLPSAESIAVSGSDIHVLGQAHRDTTGAFGQYWKNGILTALTKNMTPAWVGKIKIFGQDVYITGAGQTDNKPYSSPN
;
A
#
# COMPACT_ATOMS: atom_id res chain seq x y z
N MET A 1 44.73 43.85 22.44
CA MET A 1 43.82 42.84 23.04
C MET A 1 42.45 43.39 23.48
N LYS A 2 42.19 44.72 23.49
CA LYS A 2 40.91 45.29 23.96
C LYS A 2 39.74 45.21 22.96
N ASN A 3 40.01 44.92 21.68
CA ASN A 3 38.99 45.01 20.62
C ASN A 3 38.33 43.65 20.29
N ILE A 4 38.83 42.55 20.84
CA ILE A 4 38.33 41.19 20.57
C ILE A 4 37.08 40.89 21.43
N CYS A 5 37.04 41.42 22.67
CA CYS A 5 35.87 41.28 23.56
C CYS A 5 34.62 41.98 22.99
N SER A 6 34.80 43.14 22.34
CA SER A 6 33.69 43.94 21.82
C SER A 6 33.04 43.32 20.57
N VAL A 7 33.81 42.55 19.78
CA VAL A 7 33.30 41.81 18.62
C VAL A 7 32.55 40.55 19.07
N LEU A 8 33.00 39.89 20.13
CA LEU A 8 32.35 38.70 20.69
C LEU A 8 30.93 39.01 21.23
N ILE A 9 30.74 40.18 21.86
CA ILE A 9 29.45 40.62 22.41
C ILE A 9 28.44 40.91 21.29
N LEU A 10 28.90 41.44 20.14
CA LEU A 10 28.02 41.74 19.01
C LEU A 10 27.48 40.46 18.32
N ILE A 11 28.28 39.39 18.27
CA ILE A 11 27.91 38.11 17.64
C ILE A 11 26.85 37.36 18.47
N ILE A 12 26.88 37.50 19.80
CA ILE A 12 25.89 36.91 20.70
C ILE A 12 24.51 37.60 20.55
N CYS A 13 24.49 38.92 20.32
CA CYS A 13 23.25 39.67 20.09
C CYS A 13 22.54 39.28 18.78
N VAL A 14 23.27 38.86 17.74
CA VAL A 14 22.69 38.38 16.48
C VAL A 14 21.98 37.04 16.65
N PHE A 15 22.46 36.18 17.56
CA PHE A 15 21.78 34.91 17.89
C PHE A 15 20.50 35.10 18.71
N CYS A 16 20.37 36.20 19.46
CA CYS A 16 19.20 36.48 20.30
C CYS A 16 18.00 37.10 19.55
N LEU A 17 18.16 37.52 18.28
CA LEU A 17 17.06 38.08 17.48
C LEU A 17 16.28 37.05 16.67
N SER A 18 16.67 35.76 16.69
CA SER A 18 15.95 34.68 16.00
C SER A 18 15.09 33.83 16.95
N CYS A 19 14.40 34.48 17.88
CA CYS A 19 13.23 33.89 18.54
C CYS A 19 11.96 34.47 17.93
N LYS A 20 11.62 34.04 16.70
CA LYS A 20 10.23 34.15 16.26
C LYS A 20 9.42 33.22 17.17
N LYS A 21 8.68 33.78 18.13
CA LYS A 21 7.58 33.05 18.79
C LYS A 21 6.79 32.35 17.70
N LYS A 22 6.83 31.02 17.66
CA LYS A 22 5.91 30.25 16.82
C LYS A 22 4.51 30.64 17.31
N ARG A 23 3.75 31.40 16.50
CA ARG A 23 2.30 31.49 16.70
C ARG A 23 1.82 30.04 16.73
N LYS A 24 0.89 29.71 17.62
CA LYS A 24 0.14 28.47 17.48
C LYS A 24 -0.52 28.56 16.11
N THR A 25 0.14 27.97 15.12
CA THR A 25 -0.40 27.80 13.78
C THR A 25 -1.64 26.97 13.96
N ASP A 26 -2.71 27.38 13.28
CA ASP A 26 -3.91 26.57 13.09
C ASP A 26 -3.49 25.11 12.84
N PRO A 27 -4.24 24.11 13.33
CA PRO A 27 -3.88 22.72 13.09
C PRO A 27 -3.64 22.55 11.60
N GLU A 28 -2.46 22.04 11.26
CA GLU A 28 -2.09 21.78 9.86
C GLU A 28 -3.23 20.98 9.23
N PRO A 29 -3.73 21.38 8.05
CA PRO A 29 -4.83 20.68 7.41
C PRO A 29 -4.50 19.20 7.33
N ILE A 30 -5.37 18.35 7.89
CA ILE A 30 -5.22 16.90 7.75
C ILE A 30 -5.37 16.61 6.26
N THR A 31 -4.26 16.35 5.59
CA THR A 31 -4.25 15.89 4.21
C THR A 31 -4.46 14.37 4.24
N PRO A 32 -5.58 13.85 3.72
CA PRO A 32 -5.79 12.42 3.70
C PRO A 32 -4.77 11.76 2.76
N ASP A 33 -4.26 10.60 3.17
CA ASP A 33 -3.53 9.73 2.24
C ASP A 33 -4.52 9.19 1.19
N ILE A 34 -4.18 9.34 -0.09
CA ILE A 34 -4.97 8.84 -1.21
C ILE A 34 -4.33 7.55 -1.74
N TYR A 35 -5.16 6.52 -1.89
CA TYR A 35 -4.78 5.23 -2.44
C TYR A 35 -5.58 4.92 -3.71
N LEU A 36 -4.88 4.44 -4.74
CA LEU A 36 -5.49 3.99 -6.00
C LEU A 36 -4.98 2.58 -6.31
N ALA A 37 -5.87 1.67 -6.67
CA ALA A 37 -5.50 0.37 -7.24
C ALA A 37 -5.69 0.40 -8.76
N GLY A 38 -4.80 -0.24 -9.51
CA GLY A 38 -4.92 -0.34 -10.95
C GLY A 38 -3.78 -1.12 -11.58
N GLY A 39 -3.40 -0.71 -12.79
CA GLY A 39 -2.26 -1.29 -13.49
C GLY A 39 -1.66 -0.32 -14.50
N SER A 40 -0.45 -0.63 -14.94
CA SER A 40 0.23 0.05 -16.03
C SER A 40 0.43 -0.91 -17.20
N ARG A 41 0.54 -0.37 -18.42
CA ARG A 41 0.89 -1.14 -19.61
C ARG A 41 2.21 -0.61 -20.16
N SER A 42 3.21 -1.48 -20.26
CA SER A 42 4.49 -1.14 -20.86
C SER A 42 4.37 -0.99 -22.38
N VAL A 43 5.37 -0.37 -23.00
CA VAL A 43 5.46 -0.23 -24.47
C VAL A 43 5.42 -1.57 -25.21
N ASN A 44 5.91 -2.64 -24.56
CA ASN A 44 5.90 -4.00 -25.09
C ASN A 44 4.56 -4.71 -24.84
N GLY A 45 3.55 -4.01 -24.32
CA GLY A 45 2.22 -4.54 -24.04
C GLY A 45 2.11 -5.35 -22.75
N VAL A 46 3.15 -5.38 -21.91
CA VAL A 46 3.12 -6.09 -20.62
C VAL A 46 2.32 -5.28 -19.61
N TYR A 47 1.29 -5.90 -19.03
CA TYR A 47 0.51 -5.31 -17.95
C TYR A 47 1.16 -5.61 -16.60
N THR A 48 1.21 -4.60 -15.73
CA THR A 48 1.73 -4.72 -14.37
C THR A 48 0.69 -4.18 -13.40
N ALA A 49 0.25 -4.99 -12.45
CA ALA A 49 -0.63 -4.54 -11.37
C ALA A 49 0.13 -3.65 -10.39
N GLN A 50 -0.48 -2.53 -10.00
CA GLN A 50 0.16 -1.52 -9.17
C GLN A 50 -0.87 -0.87 -8.24
N TYR A 51 -0.39 -0.24 -7.18
CA TYR A 51 -1.16 0.76 -6.46
C TYR A 51 -0.36 2.05 -6.29
N TRP A 52 -1.05 3.15 -6.06
CA TRP A 52 -0.45 4.44 -5.78
C TRP A 52 -0.79 4.85 -4.37
N LYS A 53 0.19 5.38 -3.64
CA LYS A 53 -0.01 6.12 -2.38
C LYS A 53 0.54 7.52 -2.59
N ASN A 54 -0.33 8.54 -2.55
CA ASN A 54 0.07 9.94 -2.72
C ASN A 54 1.00 10.17 -3.91
N ASN A 55 0.60 9.72 -5.10
CA ASN A 55 1.34 9.79 -6.36
C ASN A 55 2.60 8.92 -6.46
N LYS A 56 2.96 8.16 -5.41
CA LYS A 56 4.06 7.19 -5.46
C LYS A 56 3.53 5.83 -5.86
N VAL A 57 4.09 5.28 -6.94
CA VAL A 57 3.79 3.93 -7.43
C VAL A 57 4.39 2.90 -6.47
N VAL A 58 3.62 1.86 -6.19
CA VAL A 58 4.10 0.60 -5.62
C VAL A 58 3.70 -0.52 -6.58
N GLU A 59 4.71 -1.20 -7.11
CA GLU A 59 4.49 -2.36 -7.96
C GLU A 59 4.10 -3.55 -7.11
N LEU A 60 3.04 -4.26 -7.52
CA LEU A 60 2.61 -5.49 -6.87
C LEU A 60 3.43 -6.63 -7.44
N VAL A 61 4.30 -7.21 -6.61
CA VAL A 61 5.15 -8.31 -7.04
C VAL A 61 4.26 -9.51 -7.37
N THR A 62 4.23 -9.98 -8.63
CA THR A 62 4.24 -11.40 -9.08
C THR A 62 3.82 -11.61 -10.54
N SER A 63 3.98 -12.87 -11.00
CA SER A 63 3.50 -13.61 -12.20
C SER A 63 3.36 -12.82 -13.52
N PRO A 64 3.89 -13.32 -14.65
CA PRO A 64 4.05 -12.56 -15.92
C PRO A 64 2.77 -12.08 -16.64
N TYR A 65 1.59 -12.19 -16.03
CA TYR A 65 0.29 -12.04 -16.70
C TYR A 65 -0.76 -11.38 -15.78
N LEU A 66 -0.47 -10.19 -15.25
CA LEU A 66 -1.40 -9.45 -14.38
C LEU A 66 -2.04 -8.26 -15.09
N PRO A 67 -3.35 -8.32 -15.41
CA PRO A 67 -4.04 -7.20 -16.04
C PRO A 67 -4.23 -6.01 -15.09
N SER A 68 -4.59 -6.22 -13.82
CA SER A 68 -4.94 -5.11 -12.91
C SER A 68 -5.14 -5.50 -11.44
N ALA A 69 -4.81 -4.57 -10.54
CA ALA A 69 -5.39 -4.50 -9.21
C ALA A 69 -6.78 -3.82 -9.25
N GLU A 70 -7.73 -4.34 -8.48
CA GLU A 70 -9.17 -4.00 -8.59
C GLU A 70 -9.79 -3.47 -7.30
N SER A 71 -9.24 -3.84 -6.14
CA SER A 71 -9.78 -3.41 -4.85
C SER A 71 -8.64 -3.22 -3.86
N ILE A 72 -8.71 -2.14 -3.07
CA ILE A 72 -7.72 -1.79 -2.05
C ILE A 72 -8.44 -1.44 -0.75
N ALA A 73 -7.89 -1.90 0.37
CA ALA A 73 -8.29 -1.51 1.70
C ALA A 73 -7.04 -1.24 2.55
N VAL A 74 -7.12 -0.27 3.45
CA VAL A 74 -6.01 0.18 4.29
C VAL A 74 -6.44 0.14 5.75
N SER A 75 -5.59 -0.40 6.62
CA SER A 75 -5.76 -0.41 8.07
C SER A 75 -4.45 -0.11 8.76
N GLY A 76 -4.36 1.07 9.38
CA GLY A 76 -3.09 1.56 9.92
C GLY A 76 -2.01 1.64 8.84
N SER A 77 -0.93 0.88 9.02
CA SER A 77 0.17 0.76 8.03
C SER A 77 -0.04 -0.34 7.00
N ASP A 78 -1.01 -1.24 7.21
CA ASP A 78 -1.23 -2.38 6.35
C ASP A 78 -2.11 -2.01 5.16
N ILE A 79 -1.63 -2.34 3.96
CA ILE A 79 -2.28 -2.12 2.68
C ILE A 79 -2.61 -3.47 2.09
N HIS A 80 -3.89 -3.69 1.82
CA HIS A 80 -4.43 -4.93 1.31
C HIS A 80 -4.98 -4.69 -0.08
N VAL A 81 -4.53 -5.47 -1.06
CA VAL A 81 -4.90 -5.28 -2.47
C VAL A 81 -5.40 -6.61 -3.04
N LEU A 82 -6.49 -6.54 -3.78
CA LEU A 82 -7.02 -7.64 -4.59
C LEU A 82 -6.90 -7.30 -6.07
N GLY A 83 -6.79 -8.34 -6.89
CA GLY A 83 -6.76 -8.22 -8.34
C GLY A 83 -6.85 -9.59 -8.98
N GLN A 84 -6.72 -9.62 -10.30
CA GLN A 84 -6.77 -10.85 -11.08
C GLN A 84 -5.47 -11.05 -11.83
N ALA A 85 -5.17 -12.32 -12.08
CA ALA A 85 -4.07 -12.77 -12.91
C ALA A 85 -4.61 -13.71 -13.98
N HIS A 86 -4.07 -13.65 -15.17
CA HIS A 86 -4.31 -14.68 -16.19
C HIS A 86 -3.16 -15.66 -16.16
N ARG A 87 -3.39 -16.97 -16.34
CA ARG A 87 -2.28 -17.90 -16.62
C ARG A 87 -2.01 -17.99 -18.12
N ASP A 88 -3.06 -17.78 -18.93
CA ASP A 88 -3.15 -17.90 -20.39
C ASP A 88 -4.66 -17.85 -20.77
N THR A 89 -5.11 -18.60 -21.79
CA THR A 89 -6.53 -18.75 -22.19
C THR A 89 -7.37 -19.56 -21.20
N THR A 90 -6.76 -20.22 -20.21
CA THR A 90 -7.46 -21.15 -19.29
C THR A 90 -8.21 -20.46 -18.15
N GLY A 91 -8.05 -19.14 -17.99
CA GLY A 91 -8.88 -18.34 -17.09
C GLY A 91 -8.11 -17.32 -16.26
N ALA A 92 -8.87 -16.46 -15.59
CA ALA A 92 -8.37 -15.58 -14.54
C ALA A 92 -8.35 -16.33 -13.19
N PHE A 93 -7.41 -15.97 -12.32
CA PHE A 93 -7.38 -16.38 -10.92
C PHE A 93 -7.20 -15.16 -10.03
N GLY A 94 -7.84 -15.18 -8.87
CA GLY A 94 -7.77 -14.10 -7.90
C GLY A 94 -6.41 -14.02 -7.24
N GLN A 95 -5.93 -12.81 -6.98
CA GLN A 95 -4.69 -12.58 -6.25
C GLN A 95 -4.91 -11.59 -5.12
N TYR A 96 -4.08 -11.75 -4.11
CA TYR A 96 -4.11 -10.94 -2.90
C TYR A 96 -2.70 -10.53 -2.53
N TRP A 97 -2.50 -9.25 -2.30
CA TRP A 97 -1.24 -8.68 -1.84
C TRP A 97 -1.44 -7.98 -0.52
N LYS A 98 -0.48 -8.20 0.38
CA LYS A 98 -0.33 -7.42 1.61
C LYS A 98 0.98 -6.63 1.51
N ASN A 99 0.90 -5.32 1.62
CA ASN A 99 2.05 -4.40 1.56
C ASN A 99 2.92 -4.63 0.30
N GLY A 100 2.29 -4.83 -0.85
CA GLY A 100 2.97 -5.06 -2.13
C GLY A 100 3.42 -6.50 -2.39
N ILE A 101 3.32 -7.38 -1.40
CA ILE A 101 3.82 -8.77 -1.47
C ILE A 101 2.65 -9.73 -1.68
N LEU A 102 2.75 -10.61 -2.69
CA LEU A 102 1.75 -11.64 -2.93
C LEU A 102 1.62 -12.55 -1.70
N THR A 103 0.40 -12.70 -1.21
CA THR A 103 0.07 -13.42 0.01
C THR A 103 -1.05 -14.41 -0.29
N ALA A 104 -0.94 -15.64 0.23
CA ALA A 104 -2.00 -16.63 0.10
C ALA A 104 -3.26 -16.18 0.87
N LEU A 105 -4.44 -16.23 0.23
CA LEU A 105 -5.71 -15.91 0.90
C LEU A 105 -6.07 -16.94 1.97
N THR A 106 -5.81 -18.21 1.71
CA THR A 106 -6.18 -19.33 2.58
C THR A 106 -5.29 -20.54 2.27
N LYS A 107 -5.18 -21.46 3.23
CA LYS A 107 -4.49 -22.74 3.08
C LYS A 107 -5.38 -23.69 2.28
N ASN A 108 -4.87 -24.20 1.14
CA ASN A 108 -5.53 -25.19 0.26
C ASN A 108 -6.74 -24.68 -0.56
N MET A 109 -6.76 -23.39 -0.90
CA MET A 109 -7.74 -22.84 -1.83
C MET A 109 -7.05 -21.99 -2.88
N THR A 110 -7.31 -22.30 -4.15
CA THR A 110 -6.93 -21.42 -5.26
C THR A 110 -8.16 -20.56 -5.61
N PRO A 111 -8.12 -19.24 -5.38
CA PRO A 111 -9.23 -18.36 -5.75
C PRO A 111 -9.39 -18.33 -7.28
N ALA A 112 -10.56 -18.74 -7.77
CA ALA A 112 -10.93 -18.57 -9.17
C ALA A 112 -11.15 -17.09 -9.50
N TRP A 113 -11.72 -16.33 -8.55
CA TRP A 113 -11.79 -14.87 -8.64
C TRP A 113 -11.95 -14.26 -7.26
N VAL A 114 -11.57 -13.00 -7.14
CA VAL A 114 -11.77 -12.17 -5.94
C VAL A 114 -12.56 -10.92 -6.32
N GLY A 115 -13.42 -10.46 -5.42
CA GLY A 115 -14.29 -9.31 -5.62
C GLY A 115 -13.80 -8.10 -4.85
N LYS A 116 -14.41 -7.84 -3.69
CA LYS A 116 -14.14 -6.66 -2.87
C LYS A 116 -13.44 -7.05 -1.58
N ILE A 117 -12.56 -6.17 -1.11
CA ILE A 117 -11.95 -6.25 0.21
C ILE A 117 -12.52 -5.19 1.13
N LYS A 118 -12.80 -5.58 2.37
CA LYS A 118 -13.15 -4.66 3.46
C LYS A 118 -12.42 -5.09 4.72
N ILE A 119 -11.96 -4.11 5.50
CA ILE A 119 -11.36 -4.35 6.81
C ILE A 119 -12.34 -3.85 7.88
N PHE A 120 -12.56 -4.66 8.91
CA PHE A 120 -13.33 -4.26 10.08
C PHE A 120 -12.60 -4.73 11.34
N GLY A 121 -12.13 -3.78 12.15
CA GLY A 121 -11.23 -4.07 13.26
C GLY A 121 -9.93 -4.72 12.76
N GLN A 122 -9.66 -5.93 13.22
CA GLN A 122 -8.48 -6.72 12.83
C GLN A 122 -8.78 -7.71 11.69
N ASP A 123 -10.05 -7.85 11.31
CA ASP A 123 -10.50 -8.87 10.36
C ASP A 123 -10.54 -8.31 8.94
N VAL A 124 -10.11 -9.16 7.99
CA VAL A 124 -10.10 -8.87 6.55
C VAL A 124 -11.17 -9.72 5.87
N TYR A 125 -12.18 -9.07 5.31
CA TYR A 125 -13.28 -9.69 4.60
C TYR A 125 -13.06 -9.55 3.10
N ILE A 126 -13.08 -10.68 2.40
CA ILE A 126 -12.85 -10.76 0.96
C ILE A 126 -13.99 -11.57 0.36
N THR A 127 -14.67 -10.99 -0.65
CA THR A 127 -15.64 -11.75 -1.45
C THR A 127 -14.95 -12.41 -2.63
N GLY A 128 -15.49 -13.54 -3.11
CA GLY A 128 -14.93 -14.26 -4.26
C GLY A 128 -15.40 -15.71 -4.31
N ALA A 129 -14.82 -16.47 -5.23
CA ALA A 129 -15.00 -17.92 -5.30
C ALA A 129 -13.65 -18.60 -5.52
N GLY A 130 -13.49 -19.80 -4.99
CA GLY A 130 -12.29 -20.60 -5.12
C GLY A 130 -12.60 -22.06 -5.36
N GLN A 131 -11.64 -22.77 -5.93
CA GLN A 131 -11.64 -24.21 -5.92
C GLN A 131 -10.85 -24.65 -4.68
N THR A 132 -11.49 -25.46 -3.84
CA THR A 132 -10.78 -26.19 -2.80
C THR A 132 -10.06 -27.35 -3.47
N ASP A 133 -8.83 -27.62 -3.05
CA ASP A 133 -8.15 -28.85 -3.46
C ASP A 133 -9.07 -30.01 -3.04
N ASN A 134 -9.52 -30.85 -3.97
CA ASN A 134 -10.53 -31.93 -3.80
C ASN A 134 -10.10 -33.06 -2.84
N LYS A 135 -9.32 -32.78 -1.80
CA LYS A 135 -9.13 -33.70 -0.69
C LYS A 135 -10.44 -33.73 0.10
N PRO A 136 -11.17 -34.86 0.14
CA PRO A 136 -12.33 -34.96 1.01
C PRO A 136 -11.89 -34.60 2.43
N TYR A 137 -12.69 -33.79 3.13
CA TYR A 137 -12.54 -33.60 4.56
C TYR A 137 -12.63 -34.98 5.21
N SER A 138 -11.47 -35.60 5.51
CA SER A 138 -11.43 -36.72 6.42
C SER A 138 -11.76 -36.16 7.79
N SER A 139 -12.98 -36.42 8.27
CA SER A 139 -13.38 -36.12 9.65
C SER A 139 -12.27 -36.59 10.59
N PRO A 140 -11.86 -35.79 11.58
CA PRO A 140 -11.03 -36.32 12.65
C PRO A 140 -11.83 -37.43 13.35
N ASN A 141 -11.23 -38.62 13.41
CA ASN A 141 -11.66 -39.67 14.34
C ASN A 141 -11.24 -39.28 15.76
#